data_AF-A0A1D3TT05-F1
#
_entry.id   AF-A0A1D3TT05-F1
#
_cell.length_a   1.000
_cell.length_b   1.000
_cell.length_c   1.000
_cell.angle_alpha   90.00
_cell.angle_beta   90.00
_cell.angle_gamma   90.00
#
_symmetry.space_group_name_H-M   'P 1'
#
loop_
_entity.id
_entity.type
_entity.pdbx_description
1 polymer ?
#
loop_
_entity_poly.entity_id
_entity_poly.type
_entity_poly.pdbx_seq_one_letter_code
_entity_poly.pdbx_strand_id
1 'polypeptide(L)'
;MKTREDKIYDTIGHVIMTILSLVAIIPILLMLVSSATDNNALLQNGYSFFPEKWSLFAYEWIFSSNSAVVLRAYGMSFVLTGSGVTISLIITTLLAYGLSKKDLPFRGALTFMVFFTMLFNGGLVSTYINYTRVFHVKDTFAGLLVPGLLMNAFNVLLMKSYFVTGVPDEILEAAYIDGAGEFQTMYAVALPMAKPIIATIGMFVGISYWNDWNNGFIYLVKNTDLYSIQNLLNRLMQNIQALSQNASNLSDASQGLAQIPTATVRMAMATLGILPIVIIYPFIQKNFVKGITLGGVKG
;
A
#
# COMPACT_ATOMS: atom_id res chain seq x y z
N MET A 1 -31.10 31.93 5.87
CA MET A 1 -31.29 31.55 4.46
C MET A 1 -29.96 31.74 3.75
N LYS A 2 -29.45 30.74 3.01
CA LYS A 2 -28.21 30.90 2.23
C LYS A 2 -28.39 32.04 1.22
N THR A 3 -27.42 32.96 1.16
CA THR A 3 -27.44 34.09 0.23
C THR A 3 -27.31 33.59 -1.22
N ARG A 4 -27.63 34.44 -2.21
CA ARG A 4 -27.48 34.07 -3.64
C ARG A 4 -26.02 33.77 -3.99
N GLU A 5 -25.09 34.46 -3.33
CA GLU A 5 -23.65 34.26 -3.47
C GLU A 5 -23.23 32.90 -2.90
N ASP A 6 -23.73 32.52 -1.71
CA ASP A 6 -23.48 31.19 -1.12
C ASP A 6 -23.94 30.07 -2.06
N LYS A 7 -25.10 30.24 -2.72
CA LYS A 7 -25.64 29.23 -3.66
C LYS A 7 -24.78 29.09 -4.92
N ILE A 8 -24.25 30.20 -5.44
CA ILE A 8 -23.36 30.18 -6.62
C ILE A 8 -22.04 29.52 -6.25
N TYR A 9 -21.46 29.89 -5.10
CA TYR A 9 -20.22 29.30 -4.60
C TYR A 9 -20.37 27.80 -4.36
N ASP A 10 -21.44 27.37 -3.69
CA ASP A 10 -21.76 25.96 -3.50
C ASP A 10 -21.88 25.25 -4.85
N THR A 11 -22.62 25.81 -5.81
CA THR A 11 -22.82 25.18 -7.13
C THR A 11 -21.50 25.00 -7.87
N ILE A 12 -20.64 26.02 -7.90
CA ILE A 12 -19.31 25.95 -8.53
C ILE A 12 -18.46 24.88 -7.83
N GLY A 13 -18.45 24.87 -6.50
CA GLY A 13 -17.74 23.86 -5.71
C GLY A 13 -18.21 22.44 -6.04
N HIS A 14 -19.52 22.20 -6.09
CA HIS A 14 -20.07 20.89 -6.46
C HIS A 14 -19.69 20.48 -7.87
N VAL A 15 -19.77 21.40 -8.86
CA VAL A 15 -19.39 21.11 -10.26
C VAL A 15 -17.91 20.72 -10.34
N ILE A 16 -17.01 21.49 -9.72
CA ILE A 16 -15.57 21.20 -9.72
C ILE A 16 -15.31 19.84 -9.06
N MET A 17 -15.90 19.59 -7.89
CA MET A 17 -15.72 18.33 -7.17
C MET A 17 -16.30 17.13 -7.94
N THR A 18 -17.42 17.30 -8.64
CA THR A 18 -17.97 16.25 -9.52
C THR A 18 -17.03 15.96 -10.68
N ILE A 19 -16.49 16.98 -11.35
CA ILE A 19 -15.53 16.79 -12.45
C ILE A 19 -14.28 16.06 -11.96
N LEU A 20 -13.70 16.49 -10.83
CA LEU A 20 -12.52 15.83 -10.25
C LEU A 20 -12.81 14.37 -9.87
N SER A 21 -14.00 14.10 -9.33
CA SER A 21 -14.43 12.74 -8.99
C SER A 21 -14.57 11.87 -10.24
N LEU A 22 -15.15 12.41 -11.32
CA LEU A 22 -15.27 11.70 -12.60
C LEU A 22 -13.90 11.38 -13.20
N VAL A 23 -12.98 12.35 -13.20
CA VAL A 23 -11.61 12.15 -13.70
C VAL A 23 -10.87 11.05 -12.93
N ALA A 24 -11.14 10.90 -11.62
CA ALA A 24 -10.56 9.82 -10.81
C ALA A 24 -11.21 8.45 -11.06
N ILE A 25 -12.53 8.40 -11.26
CA ILE A 25 -13.29 7.14 -11.38
C ILE A 25 -13.23 6.57 -12.80
N ILE A 26 -13.26 7.42 -13.83
CA ILE A 26 -13.29 7.01 -15.24
C ILE A 26 -12.14 6.05 -15.60
N PRO A 27 -10.87 6.31 -15.25
CA PRO A 27 -9.77 5.40 -15.57
C PRO A 27 -9.92 4.03 -14.92
N ILE A 28 -10.45 3.96 -13.69
CA ILE A 28 -10.68 2.70 -12.99
C ILE A 28 -11.78 1.90 -13.72
N LEU A 29 -12.87 2.56 -14.12
CA LEU A 29 -13.94 1.91 -14.88
C LEU A 29 -13.45 1.41 -16.24
N LEU A 30 -12.69 2.24 -16.97
CA LEU A 30 -12.10 1.84 -18.25
C LEU A 30 -11.16 0.65 -18.08
N MET A 31 -10.34 0.62 -17.04
CA MET A 31 -9.47 -0.52 -16.73
C MET A 31 -10.28 -1.81 -16.51
N LEU A 32 -11.38 -1.75 -15.75
CA LEU A 32 -12.27 -2.89 -15.48
C LEU A 32 -13.01 -3.39 -16.72
N VAL A 33 -13.42 -2.49 -17.63
CA VAL A 33 -14.05 -2.88 -18.89
C VAL A 33 -13.01 -3.49 -19.84
N SER A 34 -11.85 -2.84 -19.92
CA SER A 34 -10.75 -3.25 -20.80
C SER A 34 -10.16 -4.60 -20.42
N SER A 35 -10.21 -5.00 -19.16
CA SER A 35 -9.78 -6.32 -18.72
C SER A 35 -10.70 -7.46 -19.19
N ALA A 36 -11.96 -7.16 -19.52
CA ALA A 36 -12.96 -8.10 -20.03
C ALA A 36 -13.24 -7.93 -21.53
N THR A 37 -12.35 -7.25 -22.27
CA THR A 37 -12.47 -6.98 -23.71
C THR A 37 -11.58 -7.92 -24.52
N ASP A 38 -11.99 -8.27 -25.74
CA ASP A 38 -11.14 -8.99 -26.69
C ASP A 38 -9.91 -8.15 -27.08
N ASN A 39 -8.73 -8.77 -27.08
CA ASN A 39 -7.47 -8.05 -27.29
C ASN A 39 -7.35 -7.45 -28.69
N ASN A 40 -7.86 -8.13 -29.72
CA ASN A 40 -7.80 -7.61 -31.08
C ASN A 40 -8.74 -6.42 -31.24
N ALA A 41 -9.93 -6.47 -30.63
CA ALA A 41 -10.85 -5.34 -30.58
C ALA A 41 -10.26 -4.14 -29.83
N LEU A 42 -9.54 -4.38 -28.71
CA LEU A 42 -8.89 -3.32 -27.93
C LEU A 42 -7.72 -2.67 -28.68
N LEU A 43 -6.92 -3.45 -29.41
CA LEU A 43 -5.80 -2.93 -30.21
C LEU A 43 -6.27 -2.12 -31.43
N GLN A 44 -7.39 -2.51 -32.04
CA GLN A 44 -7.92 -1.85 -33.24
C GLN A 44 -8.74 -0.59 -32.90
N ASN A 45 -9.65 -0.69 -31.93
CA ASN A 45 -10.62 0.36 -31.62
C ASN A 45 -10.23 1.22 -30.42
N GLY A 46 -9.18 0.83 -29.69
CA GLY A 46 -8.75 1.49 -28.46
C GLY A 46 -9.63 1.16 -27.25
N TYR A 47 -9.41 1.92 -26.17
CA TYR A 47 -10.16 1.79 -24.92
C TYR A 47 -11.56 2.40 -25.06
N SER A 48 -12.59 1.60 -24.75
CA SER A 48 -14.00 2.02 -24.79
C SER A 48 -14.73 1.54 -23.54
N PHE A 49 -15.76 2.27 -23.12
CA PHE A 49 -16.69 1.82 -22.08
C PHE A 49 -17.62 0.69 -22.57
N PHE A 50 -17.85 0.63 -23.88
CA PHE A 50 -18.67 -0.39 -24.52
C PHE A 50 -17.80 -1.11 -25.55
N PRO A 51 -17.17 -2.23 -25.17
CA PRO A 51 -16.33 -2.98 -26.08
C PRO A 51 -17.19 -3.66 -27.15
N GLU A 52 -16.70 -3.71 -28.37
CA GLU A 52 -17.35 -4.39 -29.50
C GLU A 52 -17.48 -5.90 -29.25
N LYS A 53 -16.46 -6.48 -28.59
CA LYS A 53 -16.43 -7.90 -28.25
C LYS A 53 -15.90 -8.11 -26.84
N TRP A 54 -16.72 -8.76 -26.02
CA TRP A 54 -16.36 -9.19 -24.67
C TRP A 54 -15.55 -10.48 -24.73
N SER A 55 -14.53 -10.60 -23.88
CA SER A 55 -13.71 -11.80 -23.73
C SER A 55 -13.11 -11.89 -22.34
N LEU A 56 -13.23 -13.05 -21.70
CA LEU A 56 -12.62 -13.35 -20.40
C LEU A 56 -11.28 -14.09 -20.53
N PHE A 57 -10.76 -14.21 -21.76
CA PHE A 57 -9.54 -14.94 -22.05
C PHE A 57 -8.33 -14.47 -21.21
N ALA A 58 -8.24 -13.16 -20.92
CA ALA A 58 -7.18 -12.62 -20.06
C ALA A 58 -7.21 -13.22 -18.64
N TYR A 59 -8.40 -13.40 -18.07
CA TYR A 59 -8.58 -14.03 -16.77
C TYR A 59 -8.32 -15.54 -16.85
N GLU A 60 -8.87 -16.21 -17.84
CA GLU A 60 -8.62 -17.63 -18.08
C GLU A 60 -7.12 -17.91 -18.22
N TRP A 61 -6.38 -17.05 -18.92
CA TRP A 61 -4.93 -17.17 -19.06
C TRP A 61 -4.21 -17.03 -17.70
N ILE A 62 -4.59 -16.04 -16.87
CA ILE A 62 -4.03 -15.85 -15.53
C ILE A 62 -4.32 -17.06 -14.63
N PHE A 63 -5.54 -17.59 -14.65
CA PHE A 63 -5.95 -18.71 -13.79
C PHE A 63 -5.56 -20.09 -14.35
N SER A 64 -5.36 -20.23 -15.66
CA SER A 64 -4.91 -21.48 -16.31
C SER A 64 -3.48 -21.83 -15.92
N SER A 65 -2.68 -20.82 -15.58
CA SER A 65 -1.29 -20.97 -15.11
C SER A 65 -1.18 -21.50 -13.66
N ASN A 66 -2.18 -22.27 -13.19
CA ASN A 66 -2.38 -22.81 -11.84
C ASN A 66 -3.13 -21.86 -10.88
N SER A 67 -4.46 -21.94 -10.89
CA SER A 67 -5.38 -21.20 -10.01
C SER A 67 -5.07 -21.33 -8.52
N ALA A 68 -4.48 -22.45 -8.08
CA ALA A 68 -4.03 -22.63 -6.71
C ALA A 68 -2.90 -21.67 -6.33
N VAL A 69 -2.02 -21.31 -7.28
CA VAL A 69 -0.92 -20.36 -7.05
C VAL A 69 -1.47 -18.95 -6.83
N VAL A 70 -2.46 -18.54 -7.63
CA VAL A 70 -3.11 -17.22 -7.46
C VAL A 70 -3.82 -17.14 -6.11
N LEU A 71 -4.57 -18.17 -5.73
CA LEU A 71 -5.27 -18.20 -4.44
C LEU A 71 -4.29 -18.17 -3.27
N ARG A 72 -3.21 -18.94 -3.35
CA ARG A 72 -2.12 -18.92 -2.35
C ARG A 72 -1.46 -17.54 -2.29
N ALA A 73 -1.25 -16.87 -3.42
CA ALA A 73 -0.64 -15.55 -3.46
C ALA A 73 -1.52 -14.49 -2.80
N TYR A 74 -2.85 -14.56 -2.96
CA TYR A 74 -3.78 -13.74 -2.17
C TYR A 74 -3.66 -14.04 -0.67
N GLY A 75 -3.67 -15.32 -0.27
CA GLY A 75 -3.50 -15.71 1.12
C GLY A 75 -2.21 -15.17 1.73
N MET A 76 -1.09 -15.31 1.02
CA MET A 76 0.21 -14.77 1.44
C MET A 76 0.20 -13.24 1.54
N SER A 77 -0.51 -12.56 0.64
CA SER A 77 -0.64 -11.08 0.68
C SER A 77 -1.40 -10.62 1.92
N PHE A 78 -2.47 -11.33 2.31
CA PHE A 78 -3.18 -11.02 3.55
C PHE A 78 -2.33 -11.29 4.79
N VAL A 79 -1.60 -12.42 4.83
CA VAL A 79 -0.68 -12.73 5.94
C VAL A 79 0.44 -11.69 6.04
N LEU A 80 1.06 -11.34 4.91
CA LEU A 80 2.12 -10.34 4.85
C LEU A 80 1.61 -8.96 5.28
N THR A 81 0.47 -8.52 4.77
CA THR A 81 -0.11 -7.22 5.10
C THR A 81 -0.53 -7.17 6.57
N GLY A 82 -1.21 -8.21 7.08
CA GLY A 82 -1.67 -8.25 8.46
C GLY A 82 -0.52 -8.30 9.47
N SER A 83 0.49 -9.13 9.24
CA SER A 83 1.70 -9.20 10.09
C SER A 83 2.51 -7.90 10.00
N GLY A 84 2.70 -7.37 8.79
CA GLY A 84 3.40 -6.11 8.54
C GLY A 84 2.77 -4.93 9.24
N VAL A 85 1.45 -4.74 9.09
CA VAL A 85 0.71 -3.67 9.78
C VAL A 85 0.80 -3.81 11.29
N THR A 86 0.59 -5.01 11.81
CA THR A 86 0.60 -5.25 13.27
C THR A 86 1.97 -4.94 13.87
N ILE A 87 3.03 -5.51 13.30
CA ILE A 87 4.39 -5.34 13.82
C ILE A 87 4.87 -3.90 13.62
N SER A 88 4.59 -3.31 12.45
CA SER A 88 4.97 -1.92 12.17
C SER A 88 4.30 -0.94 13.13
N LEU A 89 3.00 -1.12 13.41
CA LEU A 89 2.29 -0.27 14.38
C LEU A 89 2.85 -0.43 15.78
N ILE A 90 3.17 -1.65 16.23
CA ILE A 90 3.78 -1.88 17.55
C ILE A 90 5.11 -1.15 17.66
N ILE A 91 6.02 -1.36 16.71
CA ILE A 91 7.36 -0.73 16.72
C ILE A 91 7.24 0.80 16.63
N THR A 92 6.39 1.29 15.72
CA THR A 92 6.16 2.73 15.51
C THR A 92 5.60 3.38 16.77
N THR A 93 4.62 2.75 17.41
CA THR A 93 3.97 3.26 18.63
C THR A 93 4.97 3.31 19.79
N LEU A 94 5.71 2.22 20.04
CA LEU A 94 6.67 2.15 21.13
C LEU A 94 7.77 3.22 20.97
N LEU A 95 8.34 3.34 19.77
CA LEU A 95 9.39 4.31 19.50
C LEU A 95 8.86 5.76 19.58
N ALA A 96 7.72 6.02 18.96
CA ALA A 96 7.13 7.36 18.95
C ALA A 96 6.69 7.82 20.34
N TYR A 97 6.10 6.94 21.16
CA TYR A 97 5.70 7.26 22.52
C TYR A 97 6.93 7.58 23.38
N GLY A 98 7.98 6.76 23.32
CA GLY A 98 9.24 7.06 24.01
C GLY A 98 9.82 8.41 23.60
N LEU A 99 9.87 8.71 22.30
CA LEU A 99 10.36 9.98 21.78
C LEU A 99 9.46 11.19 22.10
N SER A 100 8.19 10.96 22.45
CA SER A 100 7.27 12.04 22.83
C SER A 100 7.54 12.60 24.23
N LYS A 101 8.17 11.82 25.11
CA LYS A 101 8.48 12.23 26.48
C LYS A 101 9.54 13.33 26.52
N LYS A 102 9.25 14.38 27.30
CA LYS A 102 10.14 15.54 27.44
C LYS A 102 11.42 15.20 28.22
N ASP A 103 11.30 14.27 29.17
CA ASP A 103 12.39 13.90 30.10
C ASP A 103 13.32 12.82 29.55
N LEU A 104 13.06 12.31 28.33
CA LEU A 104 13.93 11.31 27.72
C LEU A 104 15.32 11.93 27.42
N PRO A 105 16.41 11.42 28.01
CA PRO A 105 17.74 11.91 27.71
C PRO A 105 18.04 11.70 26.23
N PHE A 106 18.71 12.67 25.61
CA PHE A 106 19.06 12.65 24.18
C PHE A 106 17.88 12.57 23.20
N ARG A 107 16.64 12.93 23.60
CA ARG A 107 15.46 12.90 22.72
C ARG A 107 15.66 13.59 21.37
N GLY A 108 16.40 14.71 21.36
CA GLY A 108 16.70 15.48 20.16
C GLY A 108 17.58 14.70 19.18
N ALA A 109 18.66 14.09 19.68
CA ALA A 109 19.56 13.28 18.88
C ALA A 109 18.87 12.02 18.34
N LEU A 110 18.06 11.33 19.15
CA LEU A 110 17.30 10.15 18.71
C LEU A 110 16.24 10.52 17.66
N THR A 111 15.51 11.62 17.87
CA THR A 111 14.55 12.13 16.87
C THR A 111 15.27 12.49 15.57
N PHE A 112 16.43 13.15 15.66
CA PHE A 112 17.25 13.48 14.50
C PHE A 112 17.74 12.23 13.78
N MET A 113 18.15 11.18 14.51
CA MET A 113 18.57 9.92 13.90
C MET A 113 17.43 9.27 13.10
N VAL A 114 16.20 9.23 13.65
CA VAL A 114 15.02 8.76 12.91
C VAL A 114 14.79 9.60 11.67
N PHE A 115 14.78 10.93 11.81
CA PHE A 115 14.62 11.84 10.67
C PHE A 115 15.71 11.68 9.61
N PHE A 116 16.96 11.48 10.02
CA PHE A 116 18.11 11.29 9.13
C PHE A 116 17.94 10.08 8.20
N THR A 117 17.31 9.00 8.67
CA THR A 117 17.02 7.81 7.82
C THR A 117 16.04 8.08 6.69
N MET A 118 15.27 9.18 6.76
CA MET A 118 14.40 9.63 5.66
C MET A 118 15.21 10.34 4.56
N LEU A 119 16.31 11.00 4.94
CA LEU A 119 17.16 11.77 4.03
C LEU A 119 18.27 10.92 3.41
N PHE A 120 18.79 9.96 4.17
CA PHE A 120 19.92 9.12 3.77
C PHE A 120 19.59 7.63 3.87
N ASN A 121 19.88 6.90 2.80
CA ASN A 121 19.75 5.46 2.71
C ASN A 121 20.97 4.87 1.99
N GLY A 122 21.39 3.66 2.36
CA GLY A 122 22.55 2.97 1.76
C GLY A 122 22.37 2.57 0.29
N GLY A 123 21.18 2.75 -0.28
CA GLY A 123 20.84 2.37 -1.64
C GLY A 123 20.57 0.86 -1.78
N LEU A 124 19.98 0.48 -2.90
CA LEU A 124 19.48 -0.88 -3.11
C LEU A 124 20.56 -1.95 -2.96
N VAL A 125 21.75 -1.74 -3.53
CA VAL A 125 22.83 -2.73 -3.51
C VAL A 125 23.35 -2.96 -2.09
N SER A 126 23.64 -1.89 -1.35
CA SER A 126 24.15 -1.99 0.02
C SER A 126 23.12 -2.62 0.94
N THR A 127 21.86 -2.20 0.82
CA THR A 127 20.75 -2.78 1.59
C THR A 127 20.54 -4.25 1.26
N TYR A 128 20.59 -4.64 -0.01
CA TYR A 128 20.49 -6.04 -0.43
C TYR A 128 21.62 -6.90 0.14
N ILE A 129 22.88 -6.45 0.04
CA ILE A 129 24.02 -7.18 0.59
C ILE A 129 23.87 -7.35 2.10
N ASN A 130 23.47 -6.31 2.82
CA ASN A 130 23.27 -6.37 4.25
C ASN A 130 22.20 -7.42 4.64
N TYR A 131 21.02 -7.34 4.03
CA TYR A 131 19.93 -8.27 4.34
C TYR A 131 20.25 -9.72 3.92
N THR A 132 20.93 -9.92 2.80
CA THR A 132 21.18 -11.29 2.30
C THR A 132 22.43 -11.94 2.88
N ARG A 133 23.48 -11.17 3.18
CA ARG A 133 24.76 -11.72 3.68
C ARG A 133 24.94 -11.61 5.19
N VAL A 134 24.35 -10.62 5.84
CA VAL A 134 24.48 -10.44 7.30
C VAL A 134 23.27 -11.03 8.02
N PHE A 135 22.07 -10.65 7.57
CA PHE A 135 20.82 -11.11 8.19
C PHE A 135 20.25 -12.40 7.59
N HIS A 136 20.81 -12.88 6.48
CA HIS A 136 20.42 -14.11 5.81
C HIS A 136 18.92 -14.25 5.51
N VAL A 137 18.21 -13.16 5.23
CA VAL A 137 16.74 -13.18 5.01
C VAL A 137 16.31 -13.55 3.59
N LYS A 138 17.25 -13.96 2.73
CA LYS A 138 16.98 -14.34 1.34
C LYS A 138 16.09 -15.59 1.28
N ASP A 139 15.13 -15.61 0.36
CA ASP A 139 14.17 -16.71 0.17
C ASP A 139 13.29 -17.02 1.40
N THR A 140 13.13 -16.03 2.30
CA THR A 140 12.32 -16.17 3.53
C THR A 140 11.18 -15.16 3.58
N PHE A 141 10.20 -15.41 4.45
CA PHE A 141 9.12 -14.46 4.74
C PHE A 141 9.65 -13.14 5.31
N ALA A 142 10.75 -13.17 6.08
CA ALA A 142 11.39 -11.96 6.60
C ALA A 142 11.92 -11.05 5.49
N GLY A 143 12.33 -11.61 4.35
CA GLY A 143 12.75 -10.85 3.17
C GLY A 143 11.62 -10.02 2.54
N LEU A 144 10.35 -10.42 2.76
CA LEU A 144 9.18 -9.65 2.36
C LEU A 144 8.78 -8.62 3.42
N LEU A 145 8.84 -9.04 4.67
CA LEU A 145 8.31 -8.29 5.81
C LEU A 145 9.19 -7.10 6.21
N VAL A 146 10.52 -7.29 6.27
CA VAL A 146 11.44 -6.37 6.96
C VAL A 146 11.95 -5.24 6.06
N PRO A 147 12.59 -5.51 4.90
CA PRO A 147 13.34 -4.50 4.18
C PRO A 147 12.47 -3.33 3.70
N GLY A 148 12.74 -2.12 4.18
CA GLY A 148 12.12 -0.88 3.70
C GLY A 148 10.65 -0.66 4.08
N LEU A 149 9.95 -1.65 4.63
CA LEU A 149 8.51 -1.57 4.94
C LEU A 149 8.19 -1.61 6.43
N LEU A 150 8.96 -2.35 7.23
CA LEU A 150 8.60 -2.63 8.63
C LEU A 150 8.54 -1.37 9.50
N MET A 151 9.46 -0.44 9.29
CA MET A 151 9.49 0.83 10.01
C MET A 151 9.79 1.96 9.03
N ASN A 152 8.96 3.00 9.11
CA ASN A 152 9.12 4.19 8.30
C ASN A 152 9.25 5.41 9.22
N ALA A 153 10.31 6.20 9.01
CA ALA A 153 10.61 7.38 9.82
C ALA A 153 9.48 8.42 9.83
N PHE A 154 8.81 8.63 8.69
CA PHE A 154 7.68 9.54 8.60
C PHE A 154 6.54 9.10 9.52
N ASN A 155 6.19 7.80 9.52
CA ASN A 155 5.15 7.28 10.41
C ASN A 155 5.51 7.46 11.89
N VAL A 156 6.77 7.25 12.27
CA VAL A 156 7.26 7.45 13.64
C VAL A 156 7.15 8.92 14.05
N LEU A 157 7.59 9.84 13.19
CA LEU A 157 7.54 11.28 13.49
C LEU A 157 6.11 11.81 13.54
N LEU A 158 5.22 11.30 12.68
CA LEU A 158 3.81 11.64 12.68
C LEU A 158 3.12 11.14 13.97
N MET A 159 3.33 9.88 14.34
CA MET A 159 2.82 9.29 15.58
C MET A 159 3.34 10.05 16.82
N LYS A 160 4.64 10.39 16.83
CA LYS A 160 5.26 11.17 17.90
C LYS A 160 4.61 12.54 18.01
N SER A 161 4.43 13.25 16.90
CA SER A 161 3.78 14.56 16.90
C SER A 161 2.37 14.47 17.46
N TYR A 162 1.63 13.42 17.12
CA TYR A 162 0.28 13.21 17.66
C TYR A 162 0.31 12.93 19.16
N PHE A 163 1.25 12.14 19.68
CA PHE A 163 1.38 11.95 21.13
C PHE A 163 1.69 13.26 21.87
N VAL A 164 2.53 14.12 21.29
CA VAL A 164 2.88 15.42 21.89
C VAL A 164 1.71 16.41 21.88
N THR A 165 0.89 16.43 20.82
CA THR A 165 -0.17 17.45 20.67
C THR A 165 -1.57 16.96 21.05
N GLY A 166 -1.81 15.65 20.96
CA GLY A 166 -3.10 15.02 21.14
C GLY A 166 -3.31 14.38 22.51
N VAL A 167 -2.26 14.25 23.32
CA VAL A 167 -2.35 13.75 24.71
C VAL A 167 -1.88 14.87 25.65
N PRO A 168 -2.81 15.55 26.36
CA PRO A 168 -2.46 16.61 27.30
C PRO A 168 -1.56 16.07 28.42
N ASP A 169 -0.57 16.86 28.82
CA ASP A 169 0.38 16.49 29.88
C ASP A 169 -0.35 16.27 31.22
N GLU A 170 -1.44 17.00 31.47
CA GLU A 170 -2.24 16.91 32.70
C GLU A 170 -2.89 15.53 32.86
N ILE A 171 -3.29 14.89 31.75
CA ILE A 171 -3.87 13.54 31.78
C ILE A 171 -2.78 12.51 32.09
N LEU A 172 -1.56 12.71 31.59
CA LEU A 172 -0.43 11.84 31.90
C LEU A 172 -0.02 11.99 33.37
N GLU A 173 0.05 13.22 33.89
CA GLU A 173 0.33 13.52 35.29
C GLU A 173 -0.70 12.90 36.23
N ALA A 174 -2.00 12.99 35.91
CA ALA A 174 -3.05 12.34 36.68
C ALA A 174 -2.84 10.81 36.77
N ALA A 175 -2.49 10.16 35.66
CA ALA A 175 -2.20 8.73 35.66
C ALA A 175 -1.00 8.36 36.54
N TYR A 176 0.04 9.19 36.60
CA TYR A 176 1.19 8.97 37.49
C TYR A 176 0.80 9.16 38.97
N ILE A 177 -0.05 10.13 39.28
CA ILE A 177 -0.58 10.34 40.64
C ILE A 177 -1.40 9.11 41.08
N ASP A 178 -2.16 8.50 40.16
CA ASP A 178 -2.90 7.26 40.38
C ASP A 178 -2.00 5.99 40.44
N GLY A 179 -0.68 6.15 40.35
CA GLY A 179 0.31 5.08 40.47
C GLY A 179 0.53 4.25 39.19
N ALA A 180 0.06 4.72 38.02
CA ALA A 180 0.30 4.03 36.75
C ALA A 180 1.78 4.12 36.34
N GLY A 181 2.40 2.97 36.04
CA GLY A 181 3.74 2.92 35.44
C GLY A 181 3.74 3.32 33.96
N GLU A 182 4.90 3.63 33.37
CA GLU A 182 5.00 4.14 31.99
C GLU A 182 4.30 3.30 30.93
N PHE A 183 4.48 1.98 30.96
CA PHE A 183 3.82 1.08 30.02
C PHE A 183 2.30 1.06 30.20
N GLN A 184 1.83 1.17 31.44
CA GLN A 184 0.41 1.24 31.76
C GLN A 184 -0.18 2.58 31.29
N THR A 185 0.51 3.70 31.55
CA THR A 185 0.12 5.02 31.04
C THR A 185 0.07 5.03 29.52
N MET A 186 1.05 4.43 28.84
CA MET A 186 1.03 4.30 27.38
C MET A 186 -0.19 3.51 26.91
N TYR A 187 -0.39 2.30 27.42
CA TYR A 187 -1.39 1.36 26.91
C TYR A 187 -2.82 1.74 27.29
N ALA A 188 -3.05 2.21 28.52
CA ALA A 188 -4.37 2.49 29.06
C ALA A 188 -4.84 3.94 28.81
N VAL A 189 -3.91 4.89 28.62
CA VAL A 189 -4.25 6.32 28.49
C VAL A 189 -3.88 6.87 27.13
N ALA A 190 -2.60 6.82 26.75
CA ALA A 190 -2.13 7.45 25.51
C ALA A 190 -2.64 6.71 24.25
N LEU A 191 -2.61 5.37 24.25
CA LEU A 191 -2.98 4.55 23.10
C LEU A 191 -4.46 4.68 22.71
N PRO A 192 -5.44 4.69 23.65
CA PRO A 192 -6.84 4.94 23.31
C PRO A 192 -7.09 6.32 22.71
N MET A 193 -6.35 7.35 23.13
CA MET A 193 -6.43 8.70 22.56
C MET A 193 -5.77 8.78 21.18
N ALA A 194 -4.80 7.91 20.89
CA ALA A 194 -4.11 7.79 19.62
C ALA A 194 -4.84 6.92 18.57
N LYS A 195 -6.04 6.39 18.85
CA LYS A 195 -6.81 5.57 17.89
C LYS A 195 -6.93 6.20 16.48
N PRO A 196 -7.21 7.51 16.30
CA PRO A 196 -7.32 8.11 14.97
C PRO A 196 -6.01 8.04 14.16
N ILE A 197 -4.87 8.30 14.80
CA ILE A 197 -3.57 8.26 14.13
C ILE A 197 -3.08 6.83 13.91
N ILE A 198 -3.38 5.89 14.82
CA ILE A 198 -3.09 4.46 14.62
C ILE A 198 -3.85 3.94 13.39
N ALA A 199 -5.12 4.31 13.22
CA ALA A 199 -5.90 3.93 12.04
C ALA A 199 -5.28 4.51 10.75
N THR A 200 -4.83 5.76 10.80
CA THR A 200 -4.20 6.44 9.66
C THR A 200 -2.88 5.77 9.26
N ILE A 201 -1.98 5.53 10.21
CA ILE A 201 -0.70 4.85 9.97
C ILE A 201 -0.93 3.39 9.54
N GLY A 202 -1.87 2.69 10.18
CA GLY A 202 -2.22 1.32 9.82
C GLY A 202 -2.69 1.20 8.37
N MET A 203 -3.45 2.18 7.89
CA MET A 203 -3.84 2.25 6.48
C MET A 203 -2.64 2.52 5.56
N PHE A 204 -1.76 3.49 5.88
CA PHE A 204 -0.58 3.77 5.06
C PHE A 204 0.36 2.56 4.96
N VAL A 205 0.60 1.89 6.08
CA VAL A 205 1.41 0.67 6.13
C VAL A 205 0.69 -0.47 5.40
N GLY A 206 -0.62 -0.64 5.58
CA GLY A 206 -1.39 -1.68 4.92
C GLY A 206 -1.39 -1.55 3.40
N ILE A 207 -1.58 -0.33 2.89
CA ILE A 207 -1.49 -0.04 1.45
C ILE A 207 -0.07 -0.29 0.94
N SER A 208 0.96 0.08 1.71
CA SER A 208 2.36 -0.15 1.34
C SER A 208 2.67 -1.64 1.20
N TYR A 209 2.30 -2.46 2.19
CA TYR A 209 2.52 -3.92 2.12
C TYR A 209 1.67 -4.58 1.04
N TRP A 210 0.41 -4.16 0.87
CA TRP A 210 -0.45 -4.72 -0.16
C TRP A 210 0.10 -4.50 -1.56
N ASN A 211 0.66 -3.31 -1.81
CA ASN A 211 1.19 -2.91 -3.11
C ASN A 211 2.64 -3.36 -3.35
N ASP A 212 3.32 -3.92 -2.35
CA ASP A 212 4.71 -4.33 -2.51
C ASP A 212 4.84 -5.58 -3.38
N TRP A 213 5.45 -5.37 -4.53
CA TRP A 213 5.96 -6.41 -5.41
C TRP A 213 7.50 -6.48 -5.36
N ASN A 214 8.15 -5.40 -4.92
CA ASN A 214 9.58 -5.20 -5.11
C ASN A 214 10.41 -6.05 -4.15
N ASN A 215 10.03 -6.16 -2.86
CA ASN A 215 10.76 -7.06 -1.95
C ASN A 215 10.60 -8.52 -2.41
N GLY A 216 9.41 -8.89 -2.88
CA GLY A 216 9.17 -10.19 -3.49
C GLY A 216 10.01 -10.45 -4.73
N PHE A 217 10.32 -9.42 -5.52
CA PHE A 217 11.19 -9.54 -6.68
C PHE A 217 12.66 -9.71 -6.30
N ILE A 218 13.12 -8.94 -5.32
CA ILE A 218 14.54 -8.86 -4.93
C ILE A 218 14.98 -10.01 -4.03
N TYR A 219 14.17 -10.36 -3.03
CA TYR A 219 14.58 -11.27 -1.96
C TYR A 219 14.09 -12.71 -2.16
N LEU A 220 13.10 -12.96 -3.02
CA LEU A 220 12.66 -14.32 -3.37
C LEU A 220 13.20 -14.74 -4.74
N VAL A 221 13.94 -15.82 -4.77
CA VAL A 221 14.54 -16.42 -5.97
C VAL A 221 13.97 -17.82 -6.23
N LYS A 222 13.85 -18.65 -5.19
CA LYS A 222 13.45 -20.06 -5.31
C LYS A 222 12.07 -20.32 -4.73
N ASN A 223 11.71 -19.66 -3.63
CA ASN A 223 10.51 -19.98 -2.88
C ASN A 223 9.26 -19.30 -3.48
N THR A 224 8.60 -20.00 -4.40
CA THR A 224 7.38 -19.52 -5.07
C THR A 224 6.13 -19.57 -4.18
N ASP A 225 6.22 -20.24 -3.03
CA ASP A 225 5.10 -20.36 -2.08
C ASP A 225 4.87 -19.06 -1.31
N LEU A 226 5.89 -18.21 -1.25
CA LEU A 226 5.88 -16.91 -0.57
C LEU A 226 5.47 -15.74 -1.49
N TYR A 227 5.06 -16.00 -2.73
CA TYR A 227 4.70 -14.91 -3.64
C TYR A 227 3.45 -14.17 -3.15
N SER A 228 3.54 -12.86 -2.96
CA SER A 228 2.38 -11.98 -2.86
C SER A 228 1.69 -11.85 -4.23
N ILE A 229 0.44 -11.41 -4.25
CA ILE A 229 -0.31 -11.23 -5.48
C ILE A 229 0.35 -10.18 -6.37
N GLN A 230 0.81 -9.06 -5.82
CA GLN A 230 1.50 -8.02 -6.59
C GLN A 230 2.82 -8.53 -7.18
N ASN A 231 3.60 -9.29 -6.40
CA ASN A 231 4.83 -9.91 -6.89
C ASN A 231 4.54 -10.90 -8.04
N LEU A 232 3.55 -11.77 -7.87
CA LEU A 232 3.14 -12.74 -8.89
C LEU A 232 2.72 -12.04 -10.19
N LEU A 233 1.81 -11.06 -10.11
CA LEU A 233 1.30 -10.33 -11.26
C LEU A 233 2.41 -9.56 -12.00
N ASN A 234 3.34 -8.93 -11.26
CA ASN A 234 4.46 -8.23 -11.88
C ASN A 234 5.46 -9.19 -12.55
N ARG A 235 5.69 -10.38 -11.97
CA ARG A 235 6.53 -11.42 -12.61
C ARG A 235 5.87 -11.97 -13.88
N LEU A 236 4.57 -12.22 -13.85
CA LEU A 236 3.82 -12.62 -15.05
C LEU A 236 3.95 -11.57 -16.16
N MET A 237 3.82 -10.29 -15.82
CA MET A 237 4.03 -9.20 -16.76
C MET A 237 5.43 -9.22 -17.38
N GLN A 238 6.48 -9.37 -16.57
CA GLN A 238 7.86 -9.41 -17.08
C GLN A 238 8.10 -10.64 -17.98
N ASN A 239 7.56 -11.80 -17.61
CA ASN A 239 7.65 -13.00 -18.43
C ASN A 239 6.96 -12.83 -19.79
N ILE A 240 5.77 -12.20 -19.82
CA ILE A 240 5.06 -11.86 -21.06
C ILE A 240 5.90 -10.94 -21.95
N GLN A 241 6.52 -9.91 -21.38
CA GLN A 241 7.37 -8.98 -22.12
C GLN A 241 8.61 -9.68 -22.69
N ALA A 242 9.25 -10.54 -21.91
CA ALA A 242 10.40 -11.33 -22.37
C ALA A 242 10.03 -12.28 -23.51
N LEU A 243 8.89 -12.98 -23.40
CA LEU A 243 8.39 -13.85 -24.48
C LEU A 243 8.08 -13.07 -25.76
N SER A 244 7.46 -11.90 -25.63
CA SER A 244 7.12 -11.04 -26.77
C SER A 244 8.37 -10.50 -27.49
N GLN A 245 9.41 -10.12 -26.75
CA GLN A 245 10.67 -9.65 -27.32
C GLN A 245 11.48 -10.77 -27.99
N ASN A 246 11.44 -11.98 -27.45
CA ASN A 246 12.10 -13.13 -28.08
C ASN A 246 11.34 -13.60 -29.34
N ALA A 247 10.01 -13.50 -29.35
CA ALA A 247 9.21 -13.80 -30.54
C ALA A 247 9.49 -12.82 -31.70
N SER A 248 9.78 -11.55 -31.43
CA SER A 248 10.18 -10.59 -32.48
C SER A 248 11.56 -10.86 -33.10
N ASN A 249 12.43 -11.64 -32.44
CA ASN A 249 13.75 -12.02 -32.95
C ASN A 249 13.75 -13.37 -33.70
N LEU A 250 12.64 -14.12 -33.66
CA LEU A 250 12.49 -15.42 -34.31
C LEU A 250 11.48 -15.29 -35.47
N SER A 251 11.97 -15.01 -36.67
CA SER A 251 11.17 -14.80 -37.89
C SER A 251 10.37 -16.03 -38.37
N ASP A 252 10.45 -17.18 -37.69
CA ASP A 252 9.84 -18.46 -38.09
C ASP A 252 8.89 -19.08 -37.05
N ALA A 253 8.58 -18.40 -35.94
CA ALA A 253 7.58 -18.88 -34.98
C ALA A 253 6.16 -18.43 -35.38
N SER A 254 5.62 -19.10 -36.39
CA SER A 254 4.22 -19.13 -36.82
C SER A 254 3.19 -18.79 -35.73
N GLN A 255 2.49 -17.66 -35.94
CA GLN A 255 1.10 -17.27 -35.56
C GLN A 255 0.53 -17.53 -34.15
N GLY A 256 1.07 -18.41 -33.30
CA GLY A 256 0.57 -18.73 -31.96
C GLY A 256 1.20 -17.93 -30.82
N LEU A 257 2.41 -17.37 -31.03
CA LEU A 257 3.14 -16.58 -30.03
C LEU A 257 2.93 -15.05 -30.19
N ALA A 258 2.41 -14.61 -31.33
CA ALA A 258 2.12 -13.21 -31.64
C ALA A 258 0.79 -12.71 -31.03
N GLN A 259 0.03 -13.57 -30.35
CA GLN A 259 -1.28 -13.25 -29.77
C GLN A 259 -1.27 -13.38 -28.24
N ILE A 260 -0.15 -13.15 -27.55
CA ILE A 260 -0.21 -12.94 -26.10
C ILE A 260 -0.91 -11.59 -25.88
N PRO A 261 -2.08 -11.55 -25.21
CA PRO A 261 -2.85 -10.34 -25.05
C PRO A 261 -2.21 -9.37 -24.05
N THR A 262 -1.13 -8.71 -24.43
CA THR A 262 -0.30 -7.93 -23.49
C THR A 262 -1.08 -6.77 -22.87
N ALA A 263 -2.01 -6.18 -23.60
CA ALA A 263 -2.83 -5.06 -23.13
C ALA A 263 -3.98 -5.53 -22.22
N THR A 264 -4.78 -6.52 -22.62
CA THR A 264 -5.92 -6.99 -21.82
C THR A 264 -5.47 -7.77 -20.59
N VAL A 265 -4.39 -8.57 -20.68
CA VAL A 265 -3.78 -9.24 -19.52
C VAL A 265 -3.23 -8.22 -18.52
N ARG A 266 -2.61 -7.13 -18.98
CA ARG A 266 -2.21 -6.02 -18.10
C ARG A 266 -3.39 -5.44 -17.32
N MET A 267 -4.49 -5.15 -18.01
CA MET A 267 -5.69 -4.60 -17.38
C MET A 267 -6.34 -5.60 -16.43
N ALA A 268 -6.37 -6.88 -16.78
CA ALA A 268 -6.87 -7.95 -15.91
C ALA A 268 -6.02 -8.11 -14.65
N MET A 269 -4.69 -8.06 -14.77
CA MET A 269 -3.79 -8.09 -13.61
C MET A 269 -3.98 -6.87 -12.70
N ALA A 270 -4.08 -5.67 -13.27
CA ALA A 270 -4.35 -4.46 -12.49
C ALA A 270 -5.70 -4.53 -11.75
N THR A 271 -6.72 -5.07 -12.43
CA THR A 271 -8.04 -5.33 -11.85
C THR A 271 -7.97 -6.32 -10.68
N LEU A 272 -7.27 -7.43 -10.84
CA LEU A 272 -7.08 -8.42 -9.77
C LEU A 272 -6.30 -7.84 -8.57
N GLY A 273 -5.31 -6.99 -8.82
CA GLY A 273 -4.51 -6.35 -7.79
C GLY A 273 -5.29 -5.34 -6.94
N ILE A 274 -6.17 -4.55 -7.56
CA ILE A 274 -6.95 -3.51 -6.85
C ILE A 274 -8.20 -4.08 -6.14
N LEU A 275 -8.70 -5.23 -6.58
CA LEU A 275 -9.99 -5.78 -6.13
C LEU A 275 -10.14 -5.85 -4.59
N PRO A 276 -9.16 -6.36 -3.82
CA PRO A 276 -9.30 -6.38 -2.36
C PRO A 276 -9.26 -4.99 -1.72
N ILE A 277 -8.53 -4.03 -2.30
CA ILE A 277 -8.54 -2.64 -1.81
C ILE A 277 -9.93 -2.04 -2.00
N VAL A 278 -10.55 -2.22 -3.16
CA VAL A 278 -11.91 -1.70 -3.44
C VAL A 278 -12.93 -2.27 -2.46
N ILE A 279 -12.82 -3.57 -2.13
CA ILE A 279 -13.72 -4.23 -1.17
C ILE A 279 -13.51 -3.69 0.25
N ILE A 280 -12.27 -3.46 0.66
CA ILE A 280 -11.94 -3.03 2.03
C ILE A 280 -12.17 -1.53 2.23
N TYR A 281 -12.04 -0.72 1.18
CA TYR A 281 -12.08 0.75 1.25
C TYR A 281 -13.32 1.32 1.99
N PRO A 282 -14.57 0.87 1.73
CA PRO A 282 -15.76 1.35 2.44
C PRO A 282 -15.68 1.15 3.96
N PHE A 283 -15.02 0.09 4.43
CA PHE A 283 -14.86 -0.22 5.85
C PHE A 283 -13.83 0.69 6.54
N ILE A 284 -12.83 1.17 5.79
CA ILE A 284 -11.76 2.02 6.33
C ILE A 284 -12.11 3.52 6.26
N GLN A 285 -12.91 3.93 5.27
CA GLN A 285 -13.21 5.34 4.96
C GLN A 285 -13.67 6.16 6.18
N LYS A 286 -14.55 5.60 7.04
CA LYS A 286 -15.10 6.32 8.22
C LYS A 286 -14.03 6.71 9.24
N ASN A 287 -12.99 5.90 9.39
CA ASN A 287 -11.91 6.16 10.34
C ASN A 287 -10.87 7.12 9.73
N PHE A 288 -10.66 7.04 8.42
CA PHE A 288 -9.72 7.88 7.67
C PHE A 288 -10.10 9.36 7.67
N VAL A 289 -11.37 9.67 7.39
CA VAL A 289 -11.86 11.06 7.36
C VAL A 289 -11.61 11.75 8.70
N LYS A 290 -11.83 11.06 9.82
CA LYS A 290 -11.61 11.61 11.16
C LYS A 290 -10.13 11.88 11.46
N GLY A 291 -9.24 10.97 11.06
CA GLY A 291 -7.80 11.08 11.34
C GLY A 291 -7.14 12.28 10.66
N ILE A 292 -7.46 12.52 9.38
CA ILE A 292 -6.89 13.63 8.61
C ILE A 292 -7.51 14.98 9.03
N THR A 293 -8.82 15.03 9.30
CA THR A 293 -9.46 16.29 9.73
C THR A 293 -8.94 16.79 11.07
N LEU A 294 -8.53 15.89 11.97
CA LEU A 294 -7.97 16.25 13.28
C LEU A 294 -6.49 16.69 13.21
N GLY A 295 -5.73 16.14 12.25
CA GLY A 295 -4.32 16.53 12.04
C GLY A 295 -4.14 17.80 11.20
N GLY A 296 -5.11 18.14 10.36
CA GLY A 296 -5.02 19.23 9.37
C GLY A 296 -5.59 20.58 9.82
N VAL A 297 -6.33 20.66 10.93
CA VAL A 297 -6.99 21.90 11.34
C VAL A 297 -6.63 22.26 12.77
N LYS A 298 -5.49 22.93 12.92
CA LYS A 298 -5.36 23.99 13.93
C LYS A 298 -5.89 25.26 13.26
N GLY A 299 -7.20 25.45 13.35
CA GLY A 299 -7.96 26.58 12.80
C GLY A 299 -9.34 26.61 13.43
#